data_AF-A0A9W7FMP0-F1
#
_entry.id   AF-A0A9W7FMP0-F1
#
_cell.length_a   1.000
_cell.length_b   1.000
_cell.length_c   1.000
_cell.angle_alpha   90.00
_cell.angle_beta   90.00
_cell.angle_gamma   90.00
#
_symmetry.space_group_name_H-M   'P 1'
#
loop_
_entity.id
_entity.type
_entity.pdbx_description
1 polymer ?
#
loop_
_entity_poly.entity_id
_entity_poly.type
_entity_poly.pdbx_seq_one_letter_code
_entity_poly.pdbx_strand_id
1 'polypeptide(L)'
;MDSMAYVMGWNDYLNDPNSEEKPSNAIMARYDLLSTPRAAGGIDSKASSINTLKTVGMIARVGPTYGGEGVDAFCWSGVRTFHEGHPDCFDFVFAPVGAKM
;
A
#
# COMPACT_ATOMS: atom_id res chain seq x y z
N MET A 1 -1.43 11.95 11.95
CA MET A 1 -0.69 10.74 11.51
C MET A 1 -1.37 10.14 10.30
N ASP A 2 -2.69 10.06 10.33
CA ASP A 2 -3.52 9.53 9.23
C ASP A 2 -3.22 10.19 7.88
N SER A 3 -3.05 11.53 7.83
CA SER A 3 -2.68 12.23 6.59
C SER A 3 -1.33 11.80 6.02
N MET A 4 -0.31 11.60 6.86
CA MET A 4 1.01 11.12 6.40
C MET A 4 0.93 9.66 5.95
N ALA A 5 0.31 8.80 6.75
CA ALA A 5 0.12 7.39 6.41
C ALA A 5 -0.64 7.22 5.08
N TYR A 6 -1.67 8.05 4.89
CA TYR A 6 -2.48 8.12 3.68
C TYR A 6 -1.67 8.55 2.46
N VAL A 7 -0.92 9.66 2.55
CA VAL A 7 -0.06 10.14 1.44
C VAL A 7 1.00 9.09 1.08
N MET A 8 1.63 8.46 2.07
CA MET A 8 2.59 7.38 1.81
C MET A 8 1.96 6.15 1.15
N GLY A 9 0.66 5.93 1.37
CA GLY A 9 -0.12 4.88 0.74
C GLY A 9 -0.83 5.31 -0.55
N TRP A 10 -0.51 6.47 -1.13
CA TRP A 10 -1.31 7.06 -2.20
C TRP A 10 -0.95 6.52 -3.59
N ASN A 11 -1.98 6.21 -4.37
CA ASN A 11 -1.91 5.97 -5.81
C ASN A 11 -3.27 6.31 -6.43
N ASP A 12 -3.28 7.30 -7.32
CA ASP A 12 -4.47 7.77 -8.04
C ASP A 12 -4.09 8.03 -9.50
N TYR A 13 -3.38 7.07 -10.09
CA TYR A 13 -2.67 7.24 -11.35
C TYR A 13 -3.56 7.56 -12.55
N LEU A 14 -4.87 7.28 -12.47
CA LEU A 14 -5.84 7.61 -13.49
C LEU A 14 -6.26 9.09 -13.45
N ASN A 15 -6.18 9.73 -12.29
CA ASN A 15 -6.65 11.11 -12.09
C ASN A 15 -5.50 12.10 -11.83
N ASP A 16 -4.34 11.65 -11.34
CA ASP A 16 -3.17 12.50 -11.13
C ASP A 16 -2.43 12.75 -12.45
N PRO A 17 -2.38 13.99 -12.97
CA PRO A 17 -1.72 14.29 -14.23
C PRO A 17 -0.21 14.03 -14.20
N ASN A 18 0.41 14.00 -13.02
CA ASN A 18 1.84 13.69 -12.85
C ASN A 18 2.12 12.19 -12.91
N SER A 19 1.09 11.35 -12.79
CA SER A 19 1.23 9.91 -12.94
C SER A 19 1.33 9.48 -14.39
N GLU A 20 1.00 10.33 -15.37
CA GLU A 20 1.02 9.99 -16.81
C GLU A 20 0.25 8.70 -17.13
N GLU A 21 -0.88 8.47 -16.43
CA GLU A 21 -1.66 7.21 -16.53
C GLU A 21 -0.85 5.94 -16.21
N LYS A 22 0.31 6.07 -15.55
CA LYS A 22 1.16 4.94 -15.16
C LYS A 22 0.98 4.64 -13.67
N PRO A 23 0.47 3.46 -13.30
CA PRO A 23 0.30 3.07 -11.89
C PRO A 23 1.63 2.93 -11.14
N SER A 24 2.76 2.88 -11.85
CA SER A 24 4.11 2.95 -11.28
C SER A 24 4.54 4.36 -10.87
N ASN A 25 3.94 5.40 -11.44
CA ASN A 25 4.28 6.80 -11.20
C ASN A 25 3.41 7.38 -10.07
N ALA A 26 3.50 6.76 -8.90
CA ALA A 26 2.79 7.17 -7.69
C ALA A 26 3.66 6.92 -6.47
N ILE A 27 3.28 7.49 -5.32
CA ILE A 27 4.00 7.29 -4.06
C ILE A 27 3.99 5.80 -3.68
N MET A 28 2.83 5.15 -3.79
CA MET A 28 2.68 3.71 -3.62
C MET A 28 2.45 3.02 -4.97
N ALA A 29 3.55 2.83 -5.71
CA ALA A 29 3.54 2.22 -7.04
C ALA A 29 2.82 0.86 -7.09
N ARG A 30 2.09 0.62 -8.19
CA ARG A 30 1.33 -0.60 -8.50
C ARG A 30 1.76 -1.17 -9.86
N TYR A 31 2.86 -1.93 -9.91
CA TYR A 31 3.34 -2.48 -11.19
C TYR A 31 2.50 -3.64 -11.71
N ASP A 32 1.67 -4.23 -10.86
CA ASP A 32 0.73 -5.28 -11.22
C ASP A 32 -0.42 -4.76 -12.11
N LEU A 33 -0.69 -3.45 -12.07
CA LEU A 33 -1.69 -2.78 -12.92
C LEU A 33 -1.15 -2.29 -14.27
N LEU A 34 0.13 -2.54 -14.57
CA LEU A 34 0.71 -2.22 -15.89
C LEU A 34 0.21 -3.20 -16.97
N SER A 35 0.28 -2.77 -18.23
CA SER A 35 -0.02 -3.63 -19.39
C SER A 35 0.82 -4.91 -19.46
N THR A 36 2.03 -4.85 -18.91
CA THR A 36 2.86 -6.03 -18.60
C THR A 36 2.99 -6.14 -17.08
N PRO A 37 2.09 -6.86 -16.40
CA PRO A 37 2.03 -6.91 -14.95
C PRO A 37 3.33 -7.44 -14.33
N ARG A 38 3.74 -6.82 -13.22
CA ARG A 38 4.82 -7.34 -12.37
C ARG A 38 4.37 -7.32 -10.92
N ALA A 39 4.58 -8.42 -10.21
CA ALA A 39 4.30 -8.53 -8.77
C ALA A 39 5.33 -7.72 -7.95
N ALA A 40 5.27 -6.39 -8.08
CA ALA A 40 6.21 -5.45 -7.50
C ALA A 40 5.53 -4.10 -7.24
N GLY A 41 6.08 -3.29 -6.34
CA GLY A 41 5.52 -1.99 -5.99
C GLY A 41 5.67 -1.69 -4.51
N GLY A 42 4.87 -0.73 -4.02
CA GLY A 42 4.75 -0.49 -2.59
C GLY A 42 3.96 -1.63 -1.92
N ILE A 43 4.47 -2.13 -0.80
CA ILE A 43 3.91 -3.30 -0.09
C ILE A 43 3.58 -3.02 1.38
N ASP A 44 3.85 -1.81 1.86
CA ASP A 44 3.48 -1.38 3.20
C ASP A 44 3.50 0.16 3.29
N SER A 45 2.84 0.70 4.30
CA SER A 45 3.02 2.09 4.74
C SER A 45 3.10 2.09 6.26
N LYS A 46 4.09 2.81 6.81
CA LYS A 46 4.31 2.94 8.25
C LYS A 46 4.57 4.41 8.57
N ALA A 47 3.84 4.94 9.54
CA ALA A 47 4.02 6.30 10.01
C ALA A 47 4.09 6.33 11.54
N SER A 48 5.07 7.06 12.07
CA SER A 48 5.21 7.33 13.50
C SER A 48 5.32 8.84 13.71
N SER A 49 5.21 9.27 14.95
CA SER A 49 5.33 10.66 15.38
C SER A 49 6.16 10.72 16.67
N ILE A 50 6.61 11.93 17.02
CA ILE A 50 7.27 12.16 18.32
C ILE A 50 6.41 11.66 19.49
N ASN A 51 5.08 11.73 19.37
CA ASN A 51 4.16 11.28 20.41
C ASN A 51 4.08 9.75 20.55
N THR A 52 4.25 9.01 19.45
CA THR A 52 4.20 7.54 19.45
C THR A 52 5.54 6.89 19.79
N LEU A 53 6.63 7.66 19.86
CA LEU A 53 7.95 7.15 20.28
C LEU A 53 7.93 6.55 21.70
N LYS A 54 7.16 7.14 22.62
CA LYS A 54 7.09 6.70 24.02
C LYS A 54 6.54 5.29 24.18
N THR A 55 5.72 4.84 23.24
CA THR A 55 5.08 3.52 23.24
C THR A 55 5.67 2.57 22.19
N VAL A 56 6.75 2.99 21.52
CA VAL A 56 7.32 2.28 20.36
C VAL A 56 6.21 1.97 19.33
N GLY A 57 5.35 2.98 19.10
CA GLY A 57 4.13 2.86 18.32
C GLY A 57 4.22 3.45 16.91
N MET A 58 3.32 3.00 16.05
CA MET A 58 3.11 3.50 14.69
C MET A 58 1.68 3.20 14.22
N ILE A 59 1.27 3.87 13.14
CA ILE A 59 0.16 3.43 12.29
C ILE A 59 0.76 2.72 11.09
N ALA A 60 0.29 1.52 10.77
CA ALA A 60 0.80 0.74 9.66
C ALA A 60 -0.33 0.08 8.85
N ARG A 61 -0.09 -0.10 7.55
CA ARG A 61 -0.88 -0.95 6.66
C ARG A 61 0.07 -1.88 5.93
N VAL A 62 -0.31 -3.14 5.80
CA VAL A 62 0.40 -4.15 5.01
C VAL A 62 -0.29 -4.35 3.66
N GLY A 63 0.49 -4.53 2.61
CA GLY A 63 0.04 -4.78 1.25
C GLY A 63 0.07 -3.55 0.34
N PRO A 64 -0.10 -3.76 -0.98
CA PRO A 64 -0.28 -2.69 -1.95
C PRO A 64 -1.50 -1.82 -1.64
N THR A 65 -1.47 -0.56 -2.08
CA THR A 65 -2.62 0.33 -1.89
C THR A 65 -3.81 -0.07 -2.73
N TYR A 66 -5.02 0.23 -2.25
CA TYR A 66 -6.30 0.02 -2.92
C TYR A 66 -7.27 1.16 -2.60
N GLY A 67 -8.36 1.27 -3.37
CA GLY A 67 -9.48 2.18 -3.13
C GLY A 67 -9.46 3.49 -3.92
N GLY A 68 -8.40 3.72 -4.72
CA GLY A 68 -8.43 4.71 -5.80
C GLY A 68 -9.17 4.19 -7.03
N GLU A 69 -9.57 5.08 -7.94
CA GLU A 69 -10.19 4.65 -9.20
C GLU A 69 -9.22 3.76 -9.99
N GLY A 70 -9.69 2.57 -10.39
CA GLY A 70 -8.86 1.57 -11.07
C GLY A 70 -7.79 0.91 -10.20
N VAL A 71 -7.78 1.14 -8.88
CA VAL A 71 -6.80 0.58 -7.94
C VAL A 71 -7.49 -0.41 -7.00
N ASP A 72 -7.81 -1.60 -7.51
CA ASP A 72 -8.38 -2.70 -6.73
C ASP A 72 -7.35 -3.34 -5.79
N ALA A 73 -7.83 -4.06 -4.77
CA ALA A 73 -6.95 -4.82 -3.88
C ALA A 73 -6.12 -5.85 -4.67
N PHE A 74 -4.84 -5.95 -4.33
CA PHE A 74 -3.97 -6.95 -4.95
C PHE A 74 -4.31 -8.36 -4.43
N CYS A 75 -4.50 -9.32 -5.34
CA CYS A 75 -4.70 -10.72 -5.02
C CYS A 75 -3.73 -11.62 -5.80
N TRP A 76 -3.19 -12.65 -5.15
CA TRP A 76 -2.26 -13.60 -5.75
C TRP A 76 -2.91 -14.54 -6.76
N SER A 77 -4.22 -14.79 -6.67
CA SER A 77 -4.98 -15.65 -7.60
C SER A 77 -4.79 -15.32 -9.10
N GLY A 78 -4.30 -14.12 -9.45
CA GLY A 78 -3.92 -13.73 -10.83
C GLY A 78 -2.41 -13.81 -11.16
N VAL A 79 -1.56 -14.21 -10.22
CA VAL A 79 -0.10 -14.08 -10.30
C VAL A 79 0.61 -15.41 -10.06
N ARG A 80 1.42 -15.85 -11.01
CA ARG A 80 2.15 -17.13 -10.95
C ARG A 80 3.51 -16.99 -10.25
N THR A 81 3.49 -16.63 -8.97
CA THR A 81 4.67 -16.51 -8.10
C THR A 81 4.44 -17.34 -6.84
N PHE A 82 5.46 -17.96 -6.26
CA PHE A 82 5.32 -18.63 -4.96
C PHE A 82 5.17 -17.60 -3.83
N HIS A 83 4.20 -17.80 -2.94
CA HIS A 83 3.84 -16.86 -1.87
C HIS A 83 3.25 -17.60 -0.65
N GLU A 84 3.84 -18.75 -0.29
CA GLU A 84 3.37 -19.56 0.83
C GLU A 84 3.31 -18.74 2.14
N GLY A 85 2.18 -18.85 2.85
CA GLY A 85 1.94 -18.13 4.10
C GLY A 85 1.38 -16.72 3.94
N HIS A 86 1.28 -16.19 2.71
CA HIS A 86 0.57 -14.94 2.46
C HIS A 86 -0.95 -15.16 2.39
N PRO A 87 -1.77 -14.16 2.78
CA PRO A 87 -3.18 -14.14 2.38
C PRO A 87 -3.29 -14.06 0.85
N ASP A 88 -4.39 -14.54 0.27
CA ASP A 88 -4.61 -14.41 -1.17
C ASP A 88 -4.73 -12.93 -1.57
N CYS A 89 -5.60 -12.16 -0.89
CA CYS A 89 -5.81 -10.74 -1.14
C CYS A 89 -5.27 -9.86 -0.01
N PHE A 90 -4.80 -8.66 -0.37
CA PHE A 90 -4.30 -7.64 0.54
C PHE A 90 -5.24 -6.44 0.59
N ASP A 91 -6.33 -6.57 1.34
CA ASP A 91 -7.37 -5.55 1.57
C ASP A 91 -7.35 -5.01 3.02
N PHE A 92 -6.15 -4.99 3.62
CA PHE A 92 -5.97 -4.55 5.00
C PHE A 92 -6.06 -3.03 5.15
N VAL A 93 -6.72 -2.59 6.22
CA VAL A 93 -6.78 -1.17 6.60
C VAL A 93 -5.58 -0.76 7.44
N PHE A 94 -5.32 0.55 7.54
CA PHE A 94 -4.36 1.08 8.50
C PHE A 94 -4.78 0.74 9.93
N ALA A 95 -3.83 0.27 10.73
CA ALA A 95 -4.05 -0.08 12.12
C ALA A 95 -2.90 0.41 13.02
N PRO A 96 -3.16 0.71 14.30
CA PRO A 96 -2.11 0.94 15.29
C PRO A 96 -1.29 -0.34 15.54
N VAL A 97 0.04 -0.18 15.57
CA VAL A 97 1.00 -1.23 15.92
C VAL A 97 1.94 -0.68 16.98
N GLY A 98 2.18 -1.43 18.05
CA GLY A 98 3.07 -1.02 19.14
C GLY A 98 2.83 -1.83 20.41
N ALA A 99 3.63 -1.56 21.45
CA ALA A 99 3.43 -2.19 22.75
C ALA A 99 2.07 -1.75 23.34
N LYS A 100 1.25 -2.74 23.73
CA LYS A 100 0.12 -2.45 24.62
C LYS A 100 0.72 -2.01 25.97
N MET A 101 0.39 -0.79 26.41
CA MET A 101 0.57 -0.44 27.82
C MET A 101 -0.44 -1.21 28.67
#